data_AF-W6YA57-F1
#
_entry.id   AF-W6YA57-F1
#
_cell.length_a   1.000
_cell.length_b   1.000
_cell.length_c   1.000
_cell.angle_alpha   90.00
_cell.angle_beta   90.00
_cell.angle_gamma   90.00
#
_symmetry.space_group_name_H-M   'P 1'
#
loop_
_entity.id
_entity.type
_entity.pdbx_description
1 polymer ?
#
loop_
_entity_poly.entity_id
_entity_poly.type
_entity_poly.pdbx_seq_one_letter_code
_entity_poly.pdbx_strand_id
1 'polypeptide(L)'
;MSPFSRMARMLLIMHSLVNMALGAYSFVNTQEYAAITGVEASDRALQSIGLATVAVGWYQLIFMLQGNRRMMASTIPLRCGFAAVMATWDKTPLVLYELCVVWFCLLAVFA
;
A
#
# COMPACT_ATOMS: atom_id res chain seq x y z
N MET A 1 -21.68 -0.50 10.62
CA MET A 1 -20.73 -1.08 9.66
C MET A 1 -21.06 -2.54 9.48
N SER A 2 -21.21 -2.99 8.24
CA SER A 2 -21.42 -4.40 7.94
C SER A 2 -20.22 -5.26 8.40
N PRO A 3 -20.40 -6.58 8.56
CA PRO A 3 -19.28 -7.50 8.79
C PRO A 3 -18.19 -7.39 7.71
N PHE A 4 -18.58 -7.20 6.45
CA PHE A 4 -17.68 -7.02 5.32
C PHE A 4 -16.82 -5.76 5.44
N SER A 5 -17.42 -4.63 5.82
CA SER A 5 -16.71 -3.37 6.06
C SER A 5 -15.70 -3.49 7.21
N ARG A 6 -16.05 -4.23 8.28
CA ARG A 6 -15.12 -4.52 9.38
C ARG A 6 -13.94 -5.38 8.95
N MET A 7 -14.20 -6.44 8.18
CA MET A 7 -13.16 -7.32 7.64
C MET A 7 -12.23 -6.57 6.68
N ALA A 8 -12.77 -5.78 5.75
CA ALA A 8 -11.99 -4.96 4.83
C ALA A 8 -11.08 -3.98 5.58
N ARG A 9 -11.58 -3.33 6.64
CA ARG A 9 -10.77 -2.45 7.49
C ARG A 9 -9.65 -3.20 8.21
N MET A 10 -9.90 -4.42 8.69
CA MET A 10 -8.87 -5.25 9.31
C MET A 10 -7.76 -5.61 8.33
N LEU A 11 -8.13 -5.98 7.09
CA LEU A 11 -7.18 -6.26 6.02
C LEU A 11 -6.34 -5.03 5.65
N LEU A 12 -6.96 -3.84 5.61
CA LEU A 12 -6.25 -2.59 5.34
C LEU A 12 -5.30 -2.21 6.48
N ILE A 13 -5.64 -2.51 7.74
CA ILE A 13 -4.72 -2.36 8.89
C ILE A 13 -3.52 -3.29 8.71
N MET A 14 -3.74 -4.57 8.44
CA MET A 14 -2.66 -5.54 8.22
C MET A 14 -1.76 -5.12 7.05
N HIS A 15 -2.35 -4.71 5.94
CA HIS A 15 -1.63 -4.19 4.78
C HIS A 15 -0.75 -2.98 5.16
N SER A 16 -1.27 -2.07 5.98
CA SER A 16 -0.51 -0.90 6.45
C SER A 16 0.72 -1.30 7.27
N LEU A 17 0.58 -2.29 8.15
CA LEU A 17 1.69 -2.85 8.93
C LEU A 17 2.74 -3.51 8.04
N VAL A 18 2.30 -4.31 7.05
CA VAL A 18 3.19 -4.95 6.08
C VAL A 18 3.98 -3.91 5.29
N ASN A 19 3.34 -2.83 4.83
CA ASN A 19 4.04 -1.76 4.11
C ASN A 19 5.10 -1.08 4.98
N MET A 20 4.81 -0.82 6.26
CA MET A 20 5.81 -0.25 7.16
C MET A 20 6.98 -1.22 7.40
N ALA A 21 6.70 -2.52 7.60
CA ALA A 21 7.73 -3.52 7.77
C ALA A 21 8.62 -3.65 6.51
N LEU A 22 8.01 -3.72 5.33
CA LEU A 22 8.71 -3.79 4.05
C LEU A 22 9.55 -2.52 3.81
N GLY A 23 9.01 -1.34 4.10
CA GLY A 23 9.74 -0.09 3.98
C GLY A 23 10.94 0.01 4.93
N ALA A 24 10.78 -0.40 6.18
CA ALA A 24 11.87 -0.48 7.15
C ALA A 24 12.95 -1.49 6.73
N TYR A 25 12.55 -2.58 6.08
CA TYR A 25 13.45 -3.63 5.61
C TYR A 25 14.49 -3.11 4.59
N SER A 26 14.14 -2.09 3.80
CA SER A 26 15.08 -1.43 2.87
C SER A 26 16.32 -0.80 3.56
N PHE A 27 16.25 -0.52 4.86
CA PHE A 27 17.38 0.01 5.64
C PHE A 27 18.27 -1.09 6.22
N VAL A 28 17.78 -2.33 6.24
CA VAL A 28 18.49 -3.50 6.79
C VAL A 28 19.18 -4.28 5.68
N ASN A 29 18.46 -4.56 4.59
CA ASN A 29 18.96 -5.35 3.46
C ASN A 29 18.38 -4.83 2.14
N THR A 30 19.08 -3.90 1.48
CA THR A 30 18.64 -3.30 0.21
C THR A 30 18.58 -4.31 -0.93
N GLN A 31 19.48 -5.31 -0.95
CA GLN A 31 19.53 -6.33 -2.01
C GLN A 31 18.31 -7.25 -1.96
N GLU A 32 17.96 -7.74 -0.77
CA GLU A 32 16.79 -8.59 -0.60
C GLU A 32 15.48 -7.79 -0.77
N TYR A 33 15.45 -6.52 -0.35
CA TYR A 33 14.35 -5.61 -0.66
C TYR A 33 14.15 -5.43 -2.18
N ALA A 34 15.22 -5.23 -2.94
CA ALA A 34 15.17 -5.15 -4.40
C ALA A 34 14.67 -6.46 -5.02
N ALA A 35 15.11 -7.61 -4.50
CA ALA A 35 14.64 -8.92 -4.97
C ALA A 35 13.15 -9.15 -4.71
N ILE A 36 12.62 -8.72 -3.54
CA ILE A 36 11.20 -8.83 -3.19
C ILE A 36 10.35 -7.91 -4.06
N THR A 37 10.78 -6.66 -4.25
CA THR A 37 10.00 -5.62 -4.94
C THR A 37 10.19 -5.63 -6.46
N GLY A 38 11.26 -6.25 -6.96
CA GLY A 38 11.66 -6.21 -8.36
C GLY A 38 12.13 -4.83 -8.83
N VAL A 39 12.51 -3.94 -7.91
CA VAL A 39 12.99 -2.58 -8.21
C VAL A 39 14.51 -2.57 -8.18
N GLU A 40 15.11 -2.31 -9.34
CA GLU A 40 16.57 -2.17 -9.47
C GLU A 40 16.96 -0.68 -9.36
N ALA A 41 17.61 -0.32 -8.26
CA ALA A 41 18.10 1.04 -8.03
C ALA A 41 19.30 1.04 -7.07
N SER A 42 19.93 2.20 -6.87
CA SER A 42 20.98 2.36 -5.88
C SER A 42 20.45 2.22 -4.45
N ASP A 43 21.29 1.84 -3.48
CA ASP A 43 20.90 1.66 -2.08
C ASP A 43 20.18 2.89 -1.51
N ARG A 44 20.68 4.09 -1.80
CA ARG A 44 20.03 5.35 -1.37
C ARG A 44 18.64 5.53 -1.97
N ALA A 45 18.46 5.15 -3.23
CA ALA A 45 17.17 5.21 -3.89
C ALA A 45 16.20 4.20 -3.27
N LEU A 46 16.65 2.96 -3.02
CA LEU A 46 15.85 1.91 -2.38
C LEU A 46 15.44 2.30 -0.94
N GLN A 47 16.34 2.88 -0.16
CA GLN A 47 16.03 3.41 1.18
C GLN A 47 15.04 4.57 1.13
N SER A 48 15.14 5.44 0.11
CA SER A 48 14.18 6.54 -0.09
C SER A 48 12.79 6.01 -0.46
N ILE A 49 12.73 5.00 -1.33
CA ILE A 49 11.48 4.29 -1.66
C ILE A 49 10.92 3.64 -0.39
N GLY A 50 11.74 2.94 0.39
CA GLY A 50 11.32 2.31 1.62
C GLY A 50 10.78 3.31 2.65
N LEU A 51 11.42 4.48 2.81
CA LEU A 51 10.89 5.56 3.67
C LEU A 51 9.51 6.03 3.20
N ALA A 52 9.32 6.19 1.89
CA ALA A 52 8.00 6.51 1.33
C ALA A 52 6.99 5.38 1.59
N THR A 53 7.38 4.11 1.48
CA THR A 53 6.54 2.96 1.81
C THR A 53 6.13 2.97 3.29
N VAL A 54 7.04 3.30 4.21
CA VAL A 54 6.74 3.48 5.64
C VAL A 54 5.72 4.59 5.84
N ALA A 55 5.94 5.76 5.23
CA ALA A 55 5.03 6.89 5.35
C ALA A 55 3.61 6.55 4.84
N VAL A 56 3.51 5.90 3.68
CA VAL A 56 2.22 5.45 3.11
C VAL A 56 1.52 4.45 4.04
N GLY A 57 2.26 3.47 4.57
CA GLY A 57 1.73 2.51 5.54
C GLY A 57 1.23 3.20 6.81
N TRP A 58 1.99 4.15 7.35
CA TRP A 58 1.62 4.89 8.56
C TRP A 58 0.33 5.71 8.36
N TYR A 59 0.22 6.47 7.27
CA TYR A 59 -0.99 7.25 6.98
C TYR A 59 -2.21 6.36 6.80
N GLN A 60 -2.07 5.27 6.05
CA GLN A 60 -3.17 4.32 5.86
C GLN A 60 -3.61 3.74 7.21
N LEU A 61 -2.67 3.34 8.08
CA LEU A 61 -2.99 2.83 9.41
C LEU A 61 -3.82 3.82 10.22
N ILE A 62 -3.39 5.08 10.29
CA ILE A 62 -4.10 6.14 11.02
C ILE A 62 -5.52 6.30 10.47
N PHE A 63 -5.69 6.36 9.15
CA PHE A 63 -7.01 6.56 8.53
C PHE A 63 -7.95 5.38 8.83
N MET A 64 -7.43 4.15 8.82
CA MET A 64 -8.20 2.96 9.19
C MET A 64 -8.60 2.95 10.66
N LEU A 65 -7.67 3.27 11.57
CA LEU A 65 -7.91 3.26 13.02
C LEU A 65 -8.91 4.35 13.44
N GLN A 66 -8.82 5.53 12.83
CA GLN A 66 -9.79 6.61 13.05
C GLN A 66 -11.17 6.30 12.44
N GLY A 67 -11.27 5.29 11.58
CA GLY A 67 -12.49 5.01 10.81
C GLY A 67 -12.86 6.17 9.87
N ASN A 68 -11.89 6.98 9.46
CA ASN A 68 -12.13 8.19 8.70
C ASN A 68 -12.38 7.87 7.22
N ARG A 69 -13.64 7.59 6.89
CA ARG A 69 -14.07 7.17 5.55
C ARG A 69 -13.66 8.12 4.43
N ARG A 70 -13.61 9.43 4.70
CA ARG A 70 -13.21 10.44 3.70
C ARG A 70 -11.73 10.30 3.34
N MET A 71 -10.87 10.13 4.35
CA MET A 71 -9.44 9.92 4.13
C MET A 71 -9.13 8.55 3.51
N MET A 72 -9.92 7.52 3.84
CA MET A 72 -9.82 6.22 3.16
C MET A 72 -10.19 6.35 1.68
N ALA A 73 -11.30 7.04 1.37
CA ALA A 73 -11.75 7.25 -0.01
C ALA A 73 -10.73 8.07 -0.84
N SER A 74 -10.04 9.05 -0.24
CA SER A 74 -9.04 9.85 -0.95
C SER A 74 -7.80 9.05 -1.37
N THR A 75 -7.57 7.86 -0.81
CA THR A 75 -6.46 6.99 -1.26
C THR A 75 -6.79 6.25 -2.56
N ILE A 76 -8.07 6.10 -2.92
CA ILE A 76 -8.50 5.32 -4.08
C ILE A 76 -7.96 5.90 -5.40
N PRO A 77 -8.11 7.20 -5.71
CA PRO A 77 -7.59 7.75 -6.97
C PRO A 77 -6.08 7.61 -7.11
N LEU A 78 -5.33 7.79 -6.00
CA LEU A 78 -3.88 7.66 -5.99
C LEU A 78 -3.45 6.23 -6.33
N ARG A 79 -4.12 5.23 -5.74
CA ARG A 79 -3.86 3.81 -6.02
C ARG A 79 -4.20 3.42 -7.45
N CYS A 80 -5.32 3.90 -7.98
CA CYS A 80 -5.67 3.71 -9.39
C CYS A 80 -4.63 4.36 -10.31
N GLY A 81 -4.16 5.56 -9.99
CA GLY A 81 -3.10 6.23 -10.74
C GLY A 81 -1.78 5.46 -10.73
N PHE A 82 -1.36 4.97 -9.55
CA PHE A 82 -0.16 4.14 -9.44
C PHE A 82 -0.31 2.81 -10.22
N ALA A 83 -1.46 2.14 -10.11
CA ALA A 83 -1.76 0.95 -10.89
C ALA A 83 -1.70 1.22 -12.40
N ALA A 84 -2.20 2.36 -12.86
CA ALA A 84 -2.11 2.76 -14.26
C ALA A 84 -0.65 2.94 -14.72
N VAL A 85 0.20 3.58 -13.91
CA VAL A 85 1.64 3.69 -14.20
C VAL A 85 2.29 2.31 -14.25
N MET A 86 2.02 1.43 -13.28
CA MET A 86 2.56 0.06 -13.27
C MET A 86 2.10 -0.76 -14.47
N ALA A 87 0.89 -0.54 -14.98
CA ALA A 87 0.40 -1.17 -16.20
C ALA A 87 1.20 -0.73 -17.44
N THR A 88 1.61 0.55 -17.51
CA THR A 88 2.48 1.02 -18.61
C THR A 88 3.89 0.44 -18.58
N TRP A 89 4.30 -0.16 -17.47
CA TRP A 89 5.62 -0.79 -17.27
C TRP A 89 5.53 -2.33 -17.26
N ASP A 90 4.41 -2.90 -17.72
CA ASP A 90 4.14 -4.34 -17.78
C ASP A 90 4.29 -5.06 -16.42
N LYS A 91 4.04 -4.34 -15.32
CA LYS A 91 4.11 -4.89 -13.95
C LYS A 91 2.76 -5.42 -13.48
N THR A 92 2.16 -6.35 -14.24
CA THR A 92 0.83 -6.92 -13.99
C THR A 92 0.58 -7.39 -12.54
N PRO A 93 1.52 -8.03 -11.83
CA PRO A 93 1.31 -8.41 -10.44
C PRO A 93 1.05 -7.21 -9.51
N LEU A 94 1.75 -6.09 -9.72
CA LEU A 94 1.58 -4.86 -8.94
C LEU A 94 0.25 -4.18 -9.26
N VAL A 95 -0.21 -4.24 -10.52
CA VAL A 95 -1.53 -3.74 -10.93
C VAL A 95 -2.63 -4.49 -10.19
N LEU A 96 -2.61 -5.83 -10.22
CA LEU A 96 -3.60 -6.66 -9.55
C LEU A 96 -3.62 -6.43 -8.05
N TYR A 97 -2.43 -6.34 -7.44
CA TYR A 97 -2.29 -6.03 -6.02
C TYR A 97 -2.98 -4.70 -5.66
N GLU A 98 -2.72 -3.63 -6.39
CA GLU A 98 -3.31 -2.32 -6.11
C GLU A 98 -4.83 -2.30 -6.32
N LEU A 99 -5.33 -2.97 -7.35
CA LEU A 99 -6.77 -3.09 -7.59
C LEU A 99 -7.47 -3.86 -6.45
N CYS A 100 -6.82 -4.89 -5.89
CA CYS A 100 -7.31 -5.58 -4.69
C CYS A 100 -7.38 -4.63 -3.48
N VAL A 101 -6.37 -3.79 -3.28
CA VAL A 101 -6.40 -2.83 -2.16
C VAL A 101 -7.45 -1.74 -2.38
N VAL A 102 -7.64 -1.27 -3.61
CA VAL A 102 -8.74 -0.36 -3.99
C VAL A 102 -10.09 -0.99 -3.65
N TRP A 103 -10.28 -2.26 -3.98
CA TRP A 103 -11.49 -2.99 -3.65
C TRP A 103 -11.75 -3.02 -2.14
N PHE A 104 -10.73 -3.30 -1.33
CA PHE A 104 -10.86 -3.25 0.12
C PHE A 104 -11.18 -1.84 0.63
N CYS A 105 -10.59 -0.79 0.06
CA CYS A 105 -10.94 0.58 0.39
C CYS A 105 -12.41 0.88 0.07
N LEU A 106 -12.92 0.46 -1.08
CA LEU A 106 -14.33 0.62 -1.45
C LEU A 106 -15.26 -0.08 -0.46
N LEU A 107 -14.96 -1.33 -0.09
CA LEU A 107 -15.72 -2.08 0.91
C LEU A 107 -15.67 -1.43 2.29
N ALA A 108 -14.51 -0.93 2.72
CA ALA A 108 -14.36 -0.28 4.03
C ALA A 108 -15.14 1.05 4.12
N VAL A 109 -15.35 1.74 2.99
CA VAL A 109 -16.03 3.03 2.92
C VAL A 109 -17.54 2.89 2.69
N PHE A 110 -17.95 2.04 1.76
CA PHE A 110 -19.31 2.03 1.20
C PHE A 110 -20.16 0.79 1.56
N ALA A 111 -19.57 -0.30 2.03
CA ALA A 111 -20.31 -1.48 2.53
C ALA A 111 -20.61 -1.39 4.04
#